data_AF-A0A3N5LYZ4-F1
#
_entry.id   AF-A0A3N5LYZ4-F1
#
_cell.length_a   1.000
_cell.length_b   1.000
_cell.length_c   1.000
_cell.angle_alpha   90.00
_cell.angle_beta   90.00
_cell.angle_gamma   90.00
#
_symmetry.space_group_name_H-M   'P 1'
#
loop_
_entity.id
_entity.type
_entity.pdbx_description
1 polymer ?
#
loop_
_entity_poly.entity_id
_entity_poly.type
_entity_poly.pdbx_seq_one_letter_code
_entity_poly.pdbx_strand_id
1 'polypeptide(L)'
;MRKLTKAALAIGLALSAGSAGIVRSQQSDELARGFQNPPPEARPHVYWLWLNGYVDPRTAEAELEAMKDAGIGGVLLFDMGARGDRSAVPPAGPAFLSDAWLNQLQESAGQAKRLGLQVDLSVVSSWDLGGHWIEPRHASMGLYQTQAEIEGGKPVDLTLPFPAPPAEAPKGPDGKPAFWRDVAVLALRDACRQPGHEFVFKLDPDGVHDLREVVMDNGNPRAPSDLAATMTPARDFTVAISSTGPRESDFAEVMHGSLAPNSGPQKFPFPAGSRGRYVRLRLLSGHDKARARLTLGEFMVL
;
A
#
# COMPACT_ATOMS: atom_id res chain seq x y z
N MET A 1 -55.98 65.48 -33.47
CA MET A 1 -56.31 64.63 -32.31
C MET A 1 -55.27 63.53 -32.19
N ARG A 2 -55.07 63.03 -30.95
CA ARG A 2 -53.95 62.24 -30.42
C ARG A 2 -53.50 60.97 -31.18
N LYS A 3 -52.16 60.82 -31.20
CA LYS A 3 -51.29 59.62 -30.96
C LYS A 3 -51.54 58.32 -31.75
N LEU A 4 -50.46 57.75 -32.31
CA LEU A 4 -49.73 56.61 -31.70
C LEU A 4 -48.50 56.19 -32.53
N THR A 5 -47.41 56.02 -31.79
CA THR A 5 -46.06 55.56 -32.11
C THR A 5 -46.03 54.11 -32.60
N LYS A 6 -45.19 53.79 -33.60
CA LYS A 6 -44.58 52.44 -33.74
C LYS A 6 -43.15 52.55 -34.24
N ALA A 7 -42.28 51.85 -33.51
CA ALA A 7 -40.84 51.86 -33.59
C ALA A 7 -40.28 51.04 -34.76
N ALA A 8 -39.07 51.43 -35.18
CA ALA A 8 -38.27 50.80 -36.21
C ALA A 8 -37.64 49.47 -35.76
N LEU A 9 -37.52 48.52 -36.69
CA LEU A 9 -36.50 47.46 -36.63
C LEU A 9 -36.16 47.02 -38.05
N ALA A 10 -35.05 47.53 -38.59
CA ALA A 10 -34.41 47.00 -39.78
C ALA A 10 -33.13 46.28 -39.33
N ILE A 11 -33.16 44.95 -39.38
CA ILE A 11 -32.01 44.09 -39.08
C ILE A 11 -31.08 44.14 -40.29
N GLY A 12 -29.97 44.86 -40.16
CA GLY A 12 -28.85 44.79 -41.09
C GLY A 12 -28.03 43.53 -40.81
N LEU A 13 -28.09 42.57 -41.73
CA LEU A 13 -27.27 41.36 -41.72
C LEU A 13 -25.84 41.74 -42.14
N ALA A 14 -24.97 42.06 -41.18
CA ALA A 14 -23.55 42.23 -41.43
C ALA A 14 -22.87 40.87 -41.47
N LEU A 15 -22.30 40.50 -42.63
CA LEU A 15 -21.45 39.32 -42.81
C LEU A 15 -20.25 39.37 -41.85
N SER A 16 -20.29 38.59 -40.78
CA SER A 16 -19.14 38.29 -39.91
C SER A 16 -18.54 36.93 -40.29
N ALA A 17 -18.01 36.80 -41.51
CA ALA A 17 -17.41 35.56 -42.01
C ALA A 17 -15.93 35.74 -42.42
N GLY A 18 -15.15 36.49 -41.63
CA GLY A 18 -13.73 36.77 -41.92
C GLY A 18 -12.73 36.42 -40.83
N SER A 19 -13.17 36.10 -39.60
CA SER A 19 -12.25 36.07 -38.45
C SER A 19 -11.71 34.69 -38.08
N ALA A 20 -12.23 33.59 -38.64
CA ALA A 20 -11.83 32.23 -38.26
C ALA A 20 -10.58 31.71 -39.00
N GLY A 21 -10.24 32.28 -40.16
CA GLY A 21 -9.09 31.86 -40.97
C GLY A 21 -7.75 32.43 -40.51
N ILE A 22 -7.75 33.67 -39.97
CA ILE A 22 -6.53 34.40 -39.58
C ILE A 22 -5.95 33.86 -38.27
N VAL A 23 -6.80 33.46 -37.32
CA VAL A 23 -6.35 32.94 -36.02
C VAL A 23 -5.65 31.58 -36.15
N ARG A 24 -6.09 30.74 -37.11
CA ARG A 24 -5.55 29.38 -37.28
C ARG A 24 -4.17 29.37 -37.96
N SER A 25 -3.90 30.30 -38.88
CA SER A 25 -2.58 30.42 -39.52
C SER A 25 -1.54 31.04 -38.59
N GLN A 26 -1.94 32.02 -37.77
CA GLN A 26 -1.03 32.68 -36.84
C GLN A 26 -0.59 31.74 -35.71
N GLN A 27 -1.49 30.88 -35.23
CA GLN A 27 -1.17 29.84 -34.26
C GLN A 27 -0.28 28.73 -34.83
N SER A 28 -0.47 28.34 -36.10
CA SER A 28 0.41 27.37 -36.75
C SER A 28 1.82 27.92 -36.98
N ASP A 29 1.93 29.21 -37.32
CA ASP A 29 3.22 29.88 -37.50
C ASP A 29 3.96 30.04 -36.16
N GLU A 30 3.23 30.31 -35.06
CA GLU A 30 3.80 30.35 -33.70
C GLU A 30 4.32 28.99 -33.23
N LEU A 31 3.55 27.92 -33.43
CA LEU A 31 3.98 26.56 -33.11
C LEU A 31 5.20 26.14 -33.93
N ALA A 32 5.20 26.40 -35.24
CA ALA A 32 6.33 26.09 -36.10
C ALA A 32 7.60 26.86 -35.68
N ARG A 33 7.45 28.15 -35.35
CA ARG A 33 8.55 28.98 -34.87
C ARG A 33 9.09 28.54 -33.51
N GLY A 34 8.20 28.20 -32.58
CA GLY A 34 8.57 27.67 -31.26
C GLY A 34 9.18 26.26 -31.35
N PHE A 35 8.81 25.45 -32.33
CA PHE A 35 9.45 24.16 -32.57
C PHE A 35 10.86 24.31 -33.15
N GLN A 36 11.07 25.24 -34.08
CA GLN A 36 12.39 25.54 -34.64
C GLN A 36 13.30 26.26 -33.63
N ASN A 37 12.72 27.09 -32.76
CA ASN A 37 13.44 27.82 -31.71
C ASN A 37 12.73 27.60 -30.36
N PRO A 38 12.94 26.45 -29.71
CA PRO A 38 12.30 26.13 -28.44
C PRO A 38 12.61 27.19 -27.37
N PRO A 39 11.59 27.65 -26.62
CA PRO A 39 11.81 28.58 -25.54
C PRO A 39 12.56 27.89 -24.38
N PRO A 40 13.16 28.64 -23.43
CA PRO A 40 13.93 28.06 -22.32
C PRO A 40 13.17 27.00 -21.52
N GLU A 41 11.86 27.16 -21.32
CA GLU A 41 11.02 26.22 -20.55
C GLU A 41 10.82 24.88 -21.25
N ALA A 42 11.12 24.79 -22.55
CA ALA A 42 11.08 23.55 -23.32
C ALA A 42 12.42 22.80 -23.29
N ARG A 43 13.48 23.38 -22.71
CA ARG A 43 14.78 22.74 -22.60
C ARG A 43 14.79 21.72 -21.46
N PRO A 44 15.41 20.55 -21.64
CA PRO A 44 15.46 19.56 -20.57
C PRO A 44 16.32 20.06 -19.40
N HIS A 45 16.00 19.58 -18.21
CA HIS A 45 16.90 19.64 -17.06
C HIS A 45 17.53 18.27 -16.81
N VAL A 46 18.63 18.25 -16.06
CA VAL A 46 19.36 17.02 -15.73
C VAL A 46 19.61 16.91 -14.23
N TYR A 47 19.74 15.69 -13.72
CA TYR A 47 20.24 15.50 -12.36
C TYR A 47 21.71 15.89 -12.27
N TRP A 48 22.04 16.69 -11.27
CA TRP A 48 23.40 17.07 -10.93
C TRP A 48 23.70 16.59 -9.52
N LEU A 49 24.44 15.49 -9.43
CA LEU A 49 24.62 14.74 -8.19
C LEU A 49 25.93 15.15 -7.52
N TRP A 50 25.82 15.80 -6.36
CA TRP A 50 26.95 16.12 -5.50
C TRP A 50 27.25 14.93 -4.61
N LEU A 51 28.17 14.10 -5.07
CA LEU A 51 28.53 12.84 -4.42
C LEU A 51 29.36 13.10 -3.16
N ASN A 52 28.91 12.53 -2.04
CA ASN A 52 29.44 12.75 -0.68
C ASN A 52 29.48 14.23 -0.26
N GLY A 53 28.63 15.08 -0.86
CA GLY A 53 28.67 16.53 -0.67
C GLY A 53 29.95 17.19 -1.21
N TYR A 54 30.77 16.46 -1.96
CA TYR A 54 32.05 16.96 -2.47
C TYR A 54 31.87 17.66 -3.81
N VAL A 55 32.33 18.91 -3.88
CA VAL A 55 32.27 19.76 -5.06
C VAL A 55 33.59 20.50 -5.21
N ASP A 56 34.18 20.41 -6.40
CA ASP A 56 35.27 21.30 -6.82
C ASP A 56 34.68 22.47 -7.62
N PRO A 57 34.85 23.73 -7.18
CA PRO A 57 34.19 24.89 -7.82
C PRO A 57 34.53 25.10 -9.30
N ARG A 58 35.74 24.73 -9.72
CA ARG A 58 36.19 24.89 -11.11
C ARG A 58 35.57 23.82 -12.01
N THR A 59 35.53 22.60 -11.51
CA THR A 59 34.88 21.47 -12.20
C THR A 59 33.38 21.72 -12.30
N ALA A 60 32.75 22.22 -11.24
CA ALA A 60 31.34 22.62 -11.24
C ALA A 60 31.03 23.68 -12.31
N GLU A 61 31.87 24.72 -12.43
CA GLU A 61 31.70 25.74 -13.47
C GLU A 61 31.81 25.13 -14.88
N ALA A 62 32.83 24.31 -15.12
CA ALA A 62 33.04 23.65 -16.40
C ALA A 62 31.90 22.69 -16.78
N GLU A 63 31.35 21.96 -15.81
CA GLU A 63 30.17 21.11 -16.00
C GLU A 63 28.94 21.92 -16.39
N LEU A 64 28.69 23.05 -15.71
CA LEU A 64 27.56 23.93 -16.03
C LEU A 64 27.72 24.59 -17.41
N GLU A 65 28.93 25.01 -17.79
CA GLU A 65 29.23 25.50 -19.14
C GLU A 65 28.95 24.44 -20.20
N ALA A 66 29.43 23.20 -19.98
CA ALA A 66 29.19 22.09 -20.90
C ALA A 66 27.69 21.76 -21.04
N MET A 67 26.93 21.81 -19.94
CA MET A 67 25.47 21.63 -19.95
C MET A 67 24.79 22.75 -20.76
N LYS A 68 25.22 24.01 -20.57
CA LYS A 68 24.68 25.14 -21.32
C LYS A 68 24.93 25.00 -22.82
N ASP A 69 26.15 24.63 -23.20
CA ASP A 69 26.54 24.43 -24.60
C ASP A 69 25.79 23.26 -25.25
N ALA A 70 25.49 22.23 -24.47
CA ALA A 70 24.64 21.11 -24.90
C ALA A 70 23.14 21.46 -25.01
N GLY A 71 22.74 22.68 -24.63
CA GLY A 71 21.35 23.14 -24.72
C GLY A 71 20.46 22.78 -23.53
N ILE A 72 21.05 22.32 -22.41
CA ILE A 72 20.32 22.08 -21.15
C ILE A 72 19.80 23.41 -20.60
N GLY A 73 18.59 23.40 -20.03
CA GLY A 73 17.93 24.57 -19.44
C GLY A 73 18.22 24.77 -17.95
N GLY A 74 18.60 23.69 -17.25
CA GLY A 74 18.80 23.73 -15.82
C GLY A 74 19.23 22.38 -15.23
N VAL A 75 19.46 22.39 -13.93
CA VAL A 75 19.93 21.25 -13.15
C VAL A 75 19.04 21.04 -11.93
N LEU A 76 18.85 19.77 -11.58
CA LEU A 76 18.23 19.35 -10.32
C LEU A 76 19.35 18.83 -9.43
N LEU A 77 19.74 19.64 -8.44
CA LEU A 77 20.83 19.36 -7.52
C LEU A 77 20.38 18.38 -6.44
N PHE A 78 21.13 17.28 -6.31
CA PHE A 78 21.00 16.35 -5.19
C PHE A 78 22.34 16.20 -4.47
N ASP A 79 22.34 16.42 -3.16
CA ASP A 79 23.41 15.96 -2.27
C ASP A 79 23.22 14.47 -2.01
N MET A 80 24.20 13.63 -2.36
CA MET A 80 24.03 12.18 -2.38
C MET A 80 25.24 11.43 -1.87
N GLY A 81 25.02 10.37 -1.08
CA GLY A 81 26.09 9.42 -0.78
C GLY A 81 26.54 8.66 -2.03
N ALA A 82 27.84 8.64 -2.29
CA ALA A 82 28.42 7.86 -3.39
C ALA A 82 28.25 6.36 -3.15
N ARG A 83 27.94 5.61 -4.21
CA ARG A 83 27.88 4.14 -4.22
C ARG A 83 28.67 3.61 -5.40
N GLY A 84 29.20 2.39 -5.27
CA GLY A 84 29.94 1.72 -6.34
C GLY A 84 31.37 1.36 -5.92
N ASP A 85 32.27 1.29 -6.90
CA ASP A 85 33.69 0.98 -6.67
C ASP A 85 34.32 2.05 -5.75
N ARG A 86 34.89 1.60 -4.63
CA ARG A 86 35.57 2.47 -3.65
C ARG A 86 36.73 3.25 -4.26
N SER A 87 37.35 2.75 -5.34
CA SER A 87 38.43 3.46 -6.03
C SER A 87 37.93 4.71 -6.77
N ALA A 88 36.65 4.77 -7.11
CA ALA A 88 35.99 5.87 -7.83
C ALA A 88 35.09 6.74 -6.93
N VAL A 89 35.08 6.49 -5.62
CA VAL A 89 34.29 7.27 -4.66
C VAL A 89 35.01 8.58 -4.35
N PRO A 90 34.35 9.74 -4.54
CA PRO A 90 34.95 11.02 -4.18
C PRO A 90 35.14 11.14 -2.66
N PRO A 91 36.09 11.99 -2.21
CA PRO A 91 36.29 12.23 -0.79
C PRO A 91 35.03 12.82 -0.13
N ALA A 92 35.00 12.85 1.20
CA ALA A 92 33.92 13.51 1.92
C ALA A 92 33.99 15.03 1.70
N GLY A 93 32.86 15.61 1.28
CA GLY A 93 32.63 17.05 1.33
C GLY A 93 32.02 17.50 2.66
N PRO A 94 31.62 18.78 2.77
CA PRO A 94 30.96 19.28 3.96
C PRO A 94 29.60 18.60 4.19
N ALA A 95 29.20 18.54 5.46
CA ALA A 95 27.88 18.01 5.83
C ALA A 95 26.76 18.85 5.20
N PHE A 96 25.72 18.18 4.70
CA PHE A 96 24.54 18.82 4.14
C PHE A 96 23.96 19.90 5.07
N LEU A 97 23.66 21.08 4.52
CA LEU A 97 23.20 22.28 5.23
C LEU A 97 24.16 22.91 6.25
N SER A 98 25.40 22.44 6.36
CA SER A 98 26.44 23.19 7.09
C SER A 98 26.80 24.49 6.36
N ASP A 99 27.40 25.45 7.08
CA ASP A 99 27.84 26.72 6.48
C ASP A 99 28.75 26.51 5.26
N ALA A 100 29.67 25.53 5.34
CA ALA A 100 30.56 25.20 4.23
C ALA A 100 29.81 24.65 3.01
N TRP A 101 28.77 23.84 3.22
CA TRP A 101 27.93 23.31 2.15
C TRP A 101 27.06 24.41 1.52
N LEU A 102 26.50 25.30 2.35
CA LEU A 102 25.70 26.44 1.88
C LEU A 102 26.54 27.41 1.05
N ASN A 103 27.82 27.61 1.40
CA ASN A 103 28.74 28.41 0.59
C ASN A 103 28.98 27.78 -0.79
N GLN A 104 29.15 26.46 -0.88
CA GLN A 104 29.29 25.76 -2.16
C GLN A 104 28.03 25.88 -3.01
N LEU A 105 26.85 25.72 -2.40
CA LEU A 105 25.57 25.92 -3.06
C LEU A 105 25.45 27.35 -3.60
N GLN A 106 25.80 28.35 -2.79
CA GLN A 106 25.76 29.76 -3.20
C GLN A 106 26.67 30.03 -4.39
N GLU A 107 27.90 29.53 -4.36
CA GLU A 107 28.88 29.70 -5.45
C GLU A 107 28.38 29.04 -6.75
N SER A 108 27.95 27.79 -6.66
CA SER A 108 27.46 27.01 -7.82
C SER A 108 26.17 27.56 -8.40
N ALA A 109 25.22 27.96 -7.56
CA ALA A 109 24.01 28.65 -8.00
C ALA A 109 24.33 30.01 -8.64
N GLY A 110 25.35 30.70 -8.14
CA GLY A 110 25.89 31.92 -8.75
C GLY A 110 26.45 31.69 -10.15
N GLN A 111 27.20 30.61 -10.35
CA GLN A 111 27.71 30.18 -11.67
C GLN A 111 26.55 29.86 -12.63
N ALA A 112 25.61 29.00 -12.21
CA ALA A 112 24.44 28.63 -13.01
C ALA A 112 23.60 29.86 -13.41
N LYS A 113 23.41 30.81 -12.49
CA LYS A 113 22.71 32.07 -12.75
C LYS A 113 23.39 32.90 -13.85
N ARG A 114 24.73 32.98 -13.86
CA ARG A 114 25.47 33.70 -14.92
C ARG A 114 25.26 33.06 -16.30
N LEU A 115 25.14 31.74 -16.34
CA LEU A 115 24.90 30.96 -17.56
C LEU A 115 23.42 30.94 -17.98
N GLY A 116 22.52 31.47 -17.16
CA GLY A 116 21.07 31.42 -17.38
C GLY A 116 20.53 29.99 -17.31
N LEU A 117 21.07 29.18 -16.39
CA LEU A 117 20.58 27.85 -16.05
C LEU A 117 19.69 27.93 -14.79
N GLN A 118 18.55 27.25 -14.80
CA GLN A 118 17.74 27.07 -13.60
C GLN A 118 18.41 26.04 -12.68
N VAL A 119 18.35 26.28 -11.36
CA VAL A 119 18.79 25.31 -10.34
C VAL A 119 17.60 24.99 -9.46
N ASP A 120 17.17 23.74 -9.52
CA ASP A 120 16.22 23.15 -8.59
C ASP A 120 16.99 22.33 -7.55
N LEU A 121 16.54 22.33 -6.30
CA LEU A 121 17.24 21.67 -5.19
C LEU A 121 16.34 20.61 -4.54
N SER A 122 16.88 19.41 -4.33
CA SER A 122 16.23 18.43 -3.46
C SER A 122 16.11 18.97 -2.04
N VAL A 123 14.92 18.86 -1.45
CA VAL A 123 14.64 19.34 -0.08
C VAL A 123 15.34 18.51 1.01
N VAL A 124 16.01 17.43 0.64
CA VAL A 124 16.72 16.51 1.54
C VAL A 124 18.04 16.04 0.89
N SER A 125 18.98 15.61 1.74
CA SER A 125 20.13 14.82 1.28
C SER A 125 19.66 13.39 0.97
N SER A 126 20.15 12.83 -0.13
CA SER A 126 19.74 11.55 -0.72
C SER A 126 18.31 11.56 -1.29
N TRP A 127 17.78 10.36 -1.55
CA TRP A 127 16.48 10.13 -2.18
C TRP A 127 15.29 10.18 -1.21
N ASP A 128 15.51 9.69 0.01
CA ASP A 128 14.44 9.49 0.99
C ASP A 128 14.33 10.69 1.93
N LEU A 129 13.10 11.05 2.29
CA LEU A 129 12.83 12.17 3.17
C LEU A 129 13.38 11.91 4.58
N GLY A 130 14.29 12.77 5.03
CA GLY A 130 14.86 12.70 6.38
C GLY A 130 15.95 13.74 6.62
N GLY A 131 16.44 13.79 7.86
CA GLY A 131 17.52 14.67 8.25
C GLY A 131 17.93 14.44 9.70
N HIS A 132 19.17 14.77 10.04
CA HIS A 132 19.70 14.59 11.40
C HIS A 132 18.96 15.47 12.45
N TRP A 133 18.28 16.52 11.98
CA TRP A 133 17.43 17.40 12.80
C TRP A 133 16.04 16.82 13.10
N ILE A 134 15.66 15.68 12.50
CA ILE A 134 14.38 15.04 12.76
C ILE A 134 14.48 14.25 14.06
N GLU A 135 13.83 14.76 15.10
CA GLU A 135 13.74 14.05 16.37
C GLU A 135 12.96 12.73 16.23
N PRO A 136 13.31 11.67 16.99
CA PRO A 136 12.63 10.37 16.89
C PRO A 136 11.10 10.43 17.01
N ARG A 137 10.56 11.38 17.77
CA ARG A 137 9.10 11.59 17.92
C ARG A 137 8.39 12.13 16.68
N HIS A 138 9.13 12.71 15.74
CA HIS A 138 8.63 13.24 14.47
C HIS A 138 8.94 12.31 13.28
N ALA A 139 9.65 11.21 13.51
CA ALA A 139 9.96 10.23 12.48
C ALA A 139 8.74 9.34 12.16
N SER A 140 8.85 8.56 11.08
CA SER A 140 7.86 7.53 10.75
C SER A 140 7.71 6.52 11.89
N MET A 141 6.47 6.28 12.32
CA MET A 141 6.16 5.40 13.44
C MET A 141 5.48 4.11 12.97
N GLY A 142 5.86 2.99 13.57
CA GLY A 142 5.14 1.72 13.45
C GLY A 142 4.22 1.49 14.64
N LEU A 143 3.12 0.78 14.43
CA LEU A 143 2.28 0.25 15.50
C LEU A 143 2.72 -1.19 15.81
N TYR A 144 3.18 -1.43 17.03
CA TYR A 144 3.66 -2.74 17.46
C TYR A 144 2.80 -3.25 18.61
N GLN A 145 2.59 -4.56 18.65
CA GLN A 145 1.79 -5.20 19.68
C GLN A 145 2.60 -6.24 20.46
N THR A 146 2.16 -6.44 21.69
CA THR A 146 2.62 -7.48 22.60
C THR A 146 1.39 -8.09 23.25
N GLN A 147 1.50 -9.33 23.73
CA GLN A 147 0.38 -10.01 24.38
C GLN A 147 0.86 -10.84 25.56
N ALA A 148 -0.02 -10.99 26.54
CA ALA A 148 0.14 -11.89 27.66
C ALA A 148 -1.22 -12.51 28.00
N GLU A 149 -1.21 -13.78 28.39
CA GLU A 149 -2.40 -14.51 28.82
C GLU A 149 -2.48 -14.49 30.36
N ILE A 150 -3.70 -14.34 30.88
CA ILE A 150 -3.97 -14.32 32.32
C ILE A 150 -5.22 -15.13 32.64
N GLU A 151 -5.27 -15.68 33.85
CA GLU A 151 -6.52 -16.23 34.39
C GLU A 151 -7.43 -15.08 34.86
N GLY A 152 -8.66 -15.04 34.32
CA GLY A 152 -9.64 -14.03 34.67
C GLY A 152 -10.26 -14.22 36.06
N GLY A 153 -11.00 -13.19 36.52
CA GLY A 153 -11.77 -13.25 37.78
C GLY A 153 -11.05 -12.74 39.02
N LYS A 154 -9.83 -12.21 38.88
CA LYS A 154 -9.06 -11.56 39.94
C LYS A 154 -8.37 -10.31 39.38
N PRO A 155 -8.11 -9.28 40.20
CA PRO A 155 -7.18 -8.21 39.83
C PRO A 155 -5.81 -8.80 39.47
N VAL A 156 -5.19 -8.26 38.42
CA VAL A 156 -3.86 -8.69 37.97
C VAL A 156 -2.94 -7.48 37.95
N ASP A 157 -1.73 -7.67 38.49
CA ASP A 157 -0.60 -6.76 38.33
C ASP A 157 0.46 -7.49 37.49
N LEU A 158 0.63 -7.04 36.25
CA LEU A 158 1.46 -7.70 35.25
C LEU A 158 2.21 -6.66 34.42
N THR A 159 3.52 -6.84 34.31
CA THR A 159 4.34 -6.11 33.35
C THR A 159 4.25 -6.80 31.99
N LEU A 160 3.66 -6.12 31.00
CA LEU A 160 3.61 -6.61 29.63
C LEU A 160 5.01 -6.62 29.00
N PRO A 161 5.33 -7.60 28.12
CA PRO A 161 6.59 -7.59 27.39
C PRO A 161 6.66 -6.37 26.48
N PHE A 162 7.81 -5.73 26.35
CA PHE A 162 7.98 -4.69 25.34
C PHE A 162 7.94 -5.32 23.93
N PRO A 163 7.18 -4.78 22.96
CA PRO A 163 7.13 -5.35 21.62
C PRO A 163 8.49 -5.25 20.93
N ALA A 164 8.79 -6.14 19.98
CA ALA A 164 10.05 -6.12 19.24
C ALA A 164 9.99 -5.09 18.08
N PRO A 165 10.69 -3.94 18.17
CA PRO A 165 10.83 -3.02 17.04
C PRO A 165 11.86 -3.54 16.01
N PRO A 166 11.94 -2.93 14.81
CA PRO A 166 13.05 -3.14 13.87
C PRO A 166 14.41 -2.92 14.54
N ALA A 167 15.41 -3.70 14.12
CA ALA A 167 16.73 -3.68 14.73
C ALA A 167 17.44 -2.31 14.58
N GLU A 168 17.15 -1.63 13.48
CA GLU A 168 17.69 -0.34 13.05
C GLU A 168 16.99 0.85 13.70
N ALA A 169 15.91 0.64 14.46
CA ALA A 169 15.24 1.72 15.16
C ALA A 169 16.22 2.43 16.10
N PRO A 170 16.26 3.78 16.11
CA PRO A 170 17.10 4.53 17.05
C PRO A 170 16.82 4.10 18.48
N LYS A 171 17.85 3.86 19.29
CA LYS A 171 17.74 3.33 20.65
C LYS A 171 18.11 4.38 21.70
N GLY A 172 17.40 4.34 22.82
CA GLY A 172 17.77 5.04 24.04
C GLY A 172 18.86 4.29 24.84
N PRO A 173 19.32 4.87 25.96
CA PRO A 173 20.33 4.25 26.83
C PRO A 173 19.93 2.90 27.42
N ASP A 174 18.62 2.62 27.51
CA ASP A 174 18.04 1.38 28.02
C ASP A 174 17.87 0.29 26.95
N GLY A 175 18.32 0.56 25.71
CA GLY A 175 18.20 -0.37 24.57
C GLY A 175 16.81 -0.43 23.93
N LYS A 176 15.83 0.30 24.47
CA LYS A 176 14.49 0.46 23.86
C LYS A 176 14.54 1.52 22.75
N PRO A 177 13.49 1.64 21.90
CA PRO A 177 13.38 2.75 20.97
C PRO A 177 13.58 4.10 21.65
N ALA A 178 14.33 4.99 21.03
CA ALA A 178 14.62 6.34 21.52
C ALA A 178 13.34 7.16 21.75
N PHE A 179 12.27 6.81 21.05
CA PHE A 179 10.93 7.30 21.33
C PHE A 179 9.91 6.17 21.15
N TRP A 180 9.03 6.04 22.14
CA TRP A 180 7.87 5.17 22.10
C TRP A 180 6.80 5.75 23.03
N ARG A 181 5.56 5.33 22.81
CA ARG A 181 4.46 5.62 23.73
C ARG A 181 3.49 4.45 23.71
N ASP A 182 2.88 4.19 24.87
CA ASP A 182 1.72 3.32 24.90
C ASP A 182 0.56 3.99 24.17
N VAL A 183 -0.17 3.20 23.40
CA VAL A 183 -1.36 3.66 22.66
C VAL A 183 -2.62 3.20 23.38
N ALA A 184 -2.73 1.89 23.63
CA ALA A 184 -3.83 1.29 24.34
C ALA A 184 -3.41 -0.06 24.93
N VAL A 185 -4.01 -0.42 26.06
CA VAL A 185 -4.01 -1.79 26.59
C VAL A 185 -5.43 -2.32 26.41
N LEU A 186 -5.56 -3.41 25.66
CA LEU A 186 -6.84 -4.07 25.42
C LEU A 186 -6.86 -5.40 26.17
N ALA A 187 -7.84 -5.55 27.06
CA ALA A 187 -8.15 -6.83 27.67
C ALA A 187 -9.32 -7.46 26.91
N LEU A 188 -9.04 -8.55 26.22
CA LEU A 188 -10.04 -9.37 25.55
C LEU A 188 -10.15 -10.66 26.34
N ARG A 189 -11.35 -11.24 26.43
CA ARG A 189 -11.41 -12.64 26.84
C ARG A 189 -10.61 -13.41 25.81
N ASP A 190 -9.62 -14.18 26.27
CA ASP A 190 -8.94 -15.12 25.40
C ASP A 190 -10.02 -15.89 24.64
N ALA A 191 -9.78 -16.07 23.35
CA ALA A 191 -10.70 -16.80 22.50
C ALA A 191 -10.67 -18.25 22.97
N CYS A 192 -11.45 -18.57 24.01
CA CYS A 192 -11.95 -19.91 24.19
C CYS A 192 -12.62 -20.22 22.85
N ARG A 193 -11.96 -21.09 22.08
CA ARG A 193 -12.45 -21.56 20.79
C ARG A 193 -13.85 -22.09 21.04
N GLN A 194 -14.84 -21.28 20.70
CA GLN A 194 -16.23 -21.71 20.71
C GLN A 194 -16.31 -22.89 19.72
N PRO A 195 -17.12 -23.93 19.99
CA PRO A 195 -17.53 -24.86 18.94
C PRO A 195 -18.29 -24.03 17.89
N GLY A 196 -17.60 -23.45 16.91
CA GLY A 196 -18.06 -22.20 16.31
C GLY A 196 -17.59 -21.87 14.90
N HIS A 197 -17.02 -22.84 14.18
CA HIS A 197 -17.10 -22.77 12.70
C HIS A 197 -18.31 -23.59 12.28
N GLU A 198 -19.48 -23.08 12.64
CA GLU A 198 -20.78 -23.63 12.28
C GLU A 198 -21.29 -22.87 11.05
N PHE A 199 -21.55 -23.61 9.98
CA PHE A 199 -22.17 -23.08 8.78
C PHE A 199 -23.53 -23.73 8.64
N VAL A 200 -24.60 -22.94 8.68
CA VAL A 200 -25.96 -23.41 8.45
C VAL A 200 -26.40 -23.00 7.06
N PHE A 201 -26.61 -23.99 6.20
CA PHE A 201 -27.05 -23.84 4.83
C PHE A 201 -28.53 -24.20 4.72
N LYS A 202 -29.33 -23.29 4.15
CA LYS A 202 -30.67 -23.63 3.66
C LYS A 202 -30.51 -24.22 2.26
N LEU A 203 -31.06 -25.41 2.04
CA LEU A 203 -30.97 -26.08 0.74
C LEU A 203 -31.95 -25.45 -0.26
N ASP A 204 -31.51 -25.38 -1.51
CA ASP A 204 -32.27 -24.87 -2.66
C ASP A 204 -32.49 -26.02 -3.67
N PRO A 205 -33.68 -26.14 -4.30
CA PRO A 205 -34.88 -25.33 -4.12
C PRO A 205 -35.54 -25.50 -2.74
N ASP A 206 -36.49 -24.63 -2.40
CA ASP A 206 -37.22 -24.73 -1.13
C ASP A 206 -37.93 -26.09 -0.97
N GLY A 207 -37.57 -26.87 0.05
CA GLY A 207 -38.15 -28.20 0.29
C GLY A 207 -37.31 -29.08 1.22
N VAL A 208 -37.76 -30.32 1.43
CA VAL A 208 -36.99 -31.36 2.13
C VAL A 208 -36.38 -32.29 1.09
N HIS A 209 -35.05 -32.39 1.08
CA HIS A 209 -34.26 -33.11 0.08
C HIS A 209 -33.68 -34.39 0.67
N ASP A 210 -33.51 -35.42 -0.16
CA ASP A 210 -32.71 -36.60 0.17
C ASP A 210 -31.23 -36.28 -0.04
N LEU A 211 -30.42 -36.43 1.01
CA LEU A 211 -28.99 -36.12 0.99
C LEU A 211 -28.19 -37.42 0.95
N ARG A 212 -27.23 -37.48 0.01
CA ARG A 212 -26.43 -38.68 -0.28
C ARG A 212 -25.02 -38.56 0.25
N GLU A 213 -24.38 -37.41 0.06
CA GLU A 213 -23.00 -37.21 0.48
C GLU A 213 -22.68 -35.76 0.79
N VAL A 214 -21.62 -35.58 1.57
CA VAL A 214 -20.91 -34.31 1.70
C VAL A 214 -19.55 -34.43 1.02
N VAL A 215 -19.18 -33.39 0.29
CA VAL A 215 -17.87 -33.26 -0.35
C VAL A 215 -17.15 -32.08 0.29
N MET A 216 -15.91 -32.31 0.72
CA MET A 216 -15.08 -31.29 1.35
C MET A 216 -13.69 -31.22 0.70
N ASP A 217 -13.15 -30.02 0.57
CA ASP A 217 -11.80 -29.78 0.04
C ASP A 217 -11.06 -28.75 0.92
N ASN A 218 -9.82 -29.07 1.32
CA ASN A 218 -8.95 -28.16 2.06
C ASN A 218 -8.34 -27.04 1.18
N GLY A 219 -8.59 -27.03 -0.13
CA GLY A 219 -8.23 -25.97 -1.06
C GLY A 219 -6.93 -26.22 -1.83
N ASN A 220 -6.48 -25.22 -2.59
CA ASN A 220 -5.40 -25.35 -3.57
C ASN A 220 -4.01 -25.41 -2.89
N PRO A 221 -3.26 -26.52 -3.01
CA PRO A 221 -1.95 -26.70 -2.40
C PRO A 221 -0.85 -25.97 -3.20
N ARG A 222 -1.22 -25.33 -4.33
CA ARG A 222 -0.36 -24.51 -5.19
C ARG A 222 -0.58 -23.01 -4.97
N ALA A 223 -1.24 -22.61 -3.88
CA ALA A 223 -1.26 -21.22 -3.47
C ALA A 223 0.19 -20.67 -3.36
N PRO A 224 0.43 -19.37 -3.64
CA PRO A 224 1.71 -18.73 -3.35
C PRO A 224 2.19 -19.06 -1.94
N SER A 225 3.50 -19.26 -1.75
CA SER A 225 4.07 -19.83 -0.52
C SER A 225 3.78 -19.01 0.74
N ASP A 226 3.68 -17.70 0.59
CA ASP A 226 3.27 -16.75 1.63
C ASP A 226 1.82 -16.97 2.07
N LEU A 227 0.90 -17.16 1.13
CA LEU A 227 -0.49 -17.50 1.43
C LEU A 227 -0.61 -18.90 2.03
N ALA A 228 0.03 -19.90 1.43
CA ALA A 228 0.05 -21.27 1.92
C ALA A 228 0.59 -21.37 3.36
N ALA A 229 1.60 -20.57 3.69
CA ALA A 229 2.17 -20.49 5.03
C ALA A 229 1.20 -19.94 6.08
N THR A 230 0.09 -19.31 5.70
CA THR A 230 -0.95 -18.83 6.63
C THR A 230 -2.14 -19.79 6.77
N MET A 231 -2.27 -20.78 5.88
CA MET A 231 -3.39 -21.71 5.88
C MET A 231 -3.19 -22.83 6.92
N THR A 232 -4.28 -23.41 7.40
CA THR A 232 -4.26 -24.58 8.28
C THR A 232 -5.38 -25.53 7.88
N PRO A 233 -5.07 -26.61 7.15
CA PRO A 233 -6.08 -27.55 6.65
C PRO A 233 -7.00 -28.07 7.75
N ALA A 234 -8.30 -28.09 7.49
CA ALA A 234 -9.27 -28.69 8.38
C ALA A 234 -9.05 -30.20 8.48
N ARG A 235 -9.31 -30.77 9.67
CA ARG A 235 -9.17 -32.20 9.94
C ARG A 235 -10.52 -32.79 10.32
N ASP A 236 -10.97 -32.63 11.56
CA ASP A 236 -12.19 -33.29 12.03
C ASP A 236 -13.40 -32.36 11.86
N PHE A 237 -14.56 -32.93 11.50
CA PHE A 237 -15.80 -32.18 11.29
C PHE A 237 -17.04 -33.02 11.62
N THR A 238 -18.17 -32.36 11.88
CA THR A 238 -19.48 -33.01 11.94
C THR A 238 -20.48 -32.33 11.01
N VAL A 239 -21.47 -33.13 10.56
CA VAL A 239 -22.60 -32.64 9.77
C VAL A 239 -23.90 -33.04 10.45
N ALA A 240 -24.80 -32.07 10.58
CA ALA A 240 -26.14 -32.26 11.10
C ALA A 240 -27.19 -31.77 10.10
N ILE A 241 -28.38 -32.36 10.15
CA ILE A 241 -29.48 -32.06 9.22
C ILE A 241 -30.73 -31.67 10.01
N SER A 242 -31.51 -30.73 9.47
CA SER A 242 -32.83 -30.35 9.99
C SER A 242 -33.85 -30.27 8.86
N SER A 243 -35.05 -30.80 9.08
CA SER A 243 -36.19 -30.67 8.16
C SER A 243 -37.18 -29.56 8.58
N THR A 244 -37.05 -29.04 9.80
CA THR A 244 -38.05 -28.16 10.44
C THR A 244 -37.61 -26.70 10.46
N GLY A 245 -36.36 -26.41 10.83
CA GLY A 245 -35.88 -25.04 11.02
C GLY A 245 -34.37 -24.92 11.23
N PRO A 246 -33.84 -23.69 11.25
CA PRO A 246 -32.40 -23.44 11.36
C PRO A 246 -31.91 -23.29 12.81
N ARG A 247 -32.73 -23.55 13.83
CA ARG A 247 -32.29 -23.42 15.23
C ARG A 247 -31.45 -24.64 15.62
N GLU A 248 -30.51 -24.47 16.54
CA GLU A 248 -29.64 -25.57 16.99
C GLU A 248 -30.42 -26.82 17.44
N SER A 249 -31.55 -26.62 18.14
CA SER A 249 -32.43 -27.70 18.61
C SER A 249 -33.13 -28.48 17.49
N ASP A 250 -33.17 -27.95 16.28
CA ASP A 250 -33.85 -28.55 15.13
C ASP A 250 -32.95 -29.57 14.40
N PHE A 251 -31.64 -29.54 14.66
CA PHE A 251 -30.65 -30.36 13.96
C PHE A 251 -30.37 -31.68 14.66
N ALA A 252 -30.37 -32.77 13.89
CA ALA A 252 -29.82 -34.05 14.29
C ALA A 252 -28.46 -34.27 13.62
N GLU A 253 -27.42 -34.58 14.40
CA GLU A 253 -26.12 -34.96 13.83
C GLU A 253 -26.25 -36.29 13.09
N VAL A 254 -25.77 -36.32 11.85
CA VAL A 254 -25.86 -37.49 10.97
C VAL A 254 -24.49 -38.06 10.59
N MET A 255 -23.41 -37.29 10.80
CA MET A 255 -22.07 -37.71 10.42
C MET A 255 -21.00 -37.00 11.25
N HIS A 256 -19.93 -37.75 11.52
CA HIS A 256 -18.61 -37.25 11.89
C HIS A 256 -17.62 -37.76 10.85
N GLY A 257 -16.77 -36.90 10.30
CA GLY A 257 -15.70 -37.28 9.38
C GLY A 257 -14.36 -36.63 9.71
N SER A 258 -13.31 -37.14 9.06
CA SER A 258 -11.96 -36.57 9.12
C SER A 258 -11.41 -36.40 7.70
N LEU A 259 -10.89 -35.21 7.39
CA LEU A 259 -10.22 -34.91 6.13
C LEU A 259 -8.72 -35.21 6.23
N ALA A 260 -8.19 -35.79 5.16
CA ALA A 260 -6.76 -35.77 4.91
C ALA A 260 -6.29 -34.33 4.58
N PRO A 261 -5.03 -33.97 4.92
CA PRO A 261 -4.52 -32.59 4.76
C PRO A 261 -4.21 -32.21 3.30
N ASN A 262 -4.53 -33.09 2.34
CA ASN A 262 -4.31 -32.85 0.92
C ASN A 262 -5.46 -32.05 0.30
N SER A 263 -5.15 -31.49 -0.86
CA SER A 263 -6.13 -30.83 -1.71
C SER A 263 -6.94 -31.79 -2.57
N GLY A 264 -8.09 -31.31 -3.02
CA GLY A 264 -8.98 -32.04 -3.89
C GLY A 264 -10.19 -32.57 -3.12
N PRO A 265 -11.29 -32.87 -3.84
CA PRO A 265 -12.55 -33.24 -3.22
C PRO A 265 -12.45 -34.59 -2.50
N GLN A 266 -12.81 -34.59 -1.21
CA GLN A 266 -12.97 -35.78 -0.38
C GLN A 266 -14.45 -35.98 -0.08
N LYS A 267 -14.96 -37.18 -0.39
CA LYS A 267 -16.39 -37.50 -0.32
C LYS A 267 -16.71 -38.36 0.90
N PHE A 268 -17.78 -38.02 1.59
CA PHE A 268 -18.26 -38.74 2.77
C PHE A 268 -19.76 -39.02 2.62
N PRO A 269 -20.18 -40.29 2.51
CA PRO A 269 -21.59 -40.63 2.31
C PRO A 269 -22.39 -40.42 3.60
N PHE A 270 -23.62 -39.90 3.46
CA PHE A 270 -24.58 -39.84 4.56
C PHE A 270 -25.24 -41.21 4.82
N PRO A 271 -25.73 -41.45 6.05
CA PRO A 271 -26.60 -42.59 6.33
C PRO A 271 -27.84 -42.59 5.43
N ALA A 272 -28.32 -43.78 5.08
CA ALA A 272 -29.54 -43.94 4.29
C ALA A 272 -30.75 -43.26 4.97
N GLY A 273 -31.56 -42.54 4.19
CA GLY A 273 -32.73 -41.81 4.69
C GLY A 273 -32.42 -40.45 5.31
N SER A 274 -31.19 -39.95 5.16
CA SER A 274 -30.83 -38.57 5.54
C SER A 274 -31.61 -37.55 4.72
N ARG A 275 -32.57 -36.88 5.35
CA ARG A 275 -33.49 -35.94 4.70
C ARG A 275 -33.52 -34.60 5.41
N GLY A 276 -33.39 -33.51 4.66
CA GLY A 276 -33.17 -32.19 5.23
C GLY A 276 -33.66 -31.03 4.39
N ARG A 277 -34.03 -29.94 5.05
CA ARG A 277 -34.19 -28.61 4.47
C ARG A 277 -32.97 -27.72 4.79
N TYR A 278 -32.29 -27.99 5.89
CA TYR A 278 -31.10 -27.30 6.33
C TYR A 278 -29.98 -28.30 6.60
N VAL A 279 -28.74 -27.92 6.29
CA VAL A 279 -27.53 -28.65 6.64
C VAL A 279 -26.65 -27.76 7.49
N ARG A 280 -26.10 -28.34 8.55
CA ARG A 280 -25.14 -27.70 9.41
C ARG A 280 -23.80 -28.42 9.30
N LEU A 281 -22.74 -27.69 8.94
CA LEU A 281 -21.36 -28.13 9.03
C LEU A 281 -20.70 -27.52 10.27
N ARG A 282 -20.00 -28.32 11.07
CA ARG A 282 -19.12 -27.85 12.16
C ARG A 282 -17.69 -28.34 11.94
N LEU A 283 -16.73 -27.42 11.86
CA LEU A 283 -15.30 -27.79 11.85
C LEU A 283 -14.77 -27.92 13.27
N LEU A 284 -14.31 -29.12 13.62
CA LEU A 284 -13.90 -29.50 14.96
C LEU A 284 -12.39 -29.36 15.21
N SER A 285 -11.55 -29.51 14.20
CA SER A 285 -10.09 -29.37 14.37
C SER A 285 -9.36 -29.05 13.05
N GLY A 286 -8.10 -28.63 13.18
CA GLY A 286 -7.15 -28.51 12.07
C GLY A 286 -5.98 -29.46 12.24
N HIS A 287 -5.22 -29.67 11.17
CA HIS A 287 -4.01 -30.50 11.22
C HIS A 287 -2.87 -29.87 12.02
N ASP A 288 -2.78 -28.54 12.09
CA ASP A 288 -1.85 -27.82 12.96
C ASP A 288 -2.56 -27.34 14.24
N LYS A 289 -2.28 -28.01 15.37
CA LYS A 289 -2.87 -27.68 16.67
C LYS A 289 -2.28 -26.42 17.31
N ALA A 290 -1.14 -25.93 16.83
CA ALA A 290 -0.51 -24.72 17.36
C ALA A 290 -1.09 -23.44 16.74
N ARG A 291 -1.98 -23.57 15.74
CA ARG A 291 -2.59 -22.45 15.03
C ARG A 291 -4.08 -22.37 15.32
N ALA A 292 -4.54 -21.16 15.61
CA ALA A 292 -5.95 -20.89 15.93
C ALA A 292 -6.85 -20.73 14.69
N ARG A 293 -6.28 -20.59 13.50
CA ARG A 293 -7.02 -20.40 12.24
C ARG A 293 -7.20 -21.75 11.55
N LEU A 294 -8.34 -21.96 10.90
CA LEU A 294 -8.62 -23.11 10.03
C LEU A 294 -8.90 -22.61 8.60
N THR A 295 -8.56 -23.43 7.63
CA THR A 295 -8.86 -23.17 6.22
C THR A 295 -9.56 -24.37 5.62
N LEU A 296 -10.78 -24.13 5.13
CA LEU A 296 -11.53 -25.05 4.27
C LEU A 296 -11.73 -24.32 2.94
N GLY A 297 -11.40 -24.97 1.83
CA GLY A 297 -11.54 -24.41 0.49
C GLY A 297 -12.97 -24.50 -0.03
N GLU A 298 -13.56 -25.69 0.01
CA GLU A 298 -14.88 -25.94 -0.55
C GLU A 298 -15.71 -26.93 0.30
N PHE A 299 -17.02 -26.74 0.28
CA PHE A 299 -18.03 -27.63 0.88
C PHE A 299 -19.23 -27.74 -0.06
N MET A 300 -19.66 -28.96 -0.33
CA MET A 300 -20.83 -29.25 -1.15
C MET A 300 -21.65 -30.40 -0.53
N VAL A 301 -22.97 -30.31 -0.65
CA VAL A 301 -23.92 -31.34 -0.23
C VAL A 301 -24.72 -31.75 -1.46
N LEU A 302 -24.80 -33.05 -1.71
CA LEU A 302 -25.49 -33.65 -2.85
C LEU A 302 -26.55 -34.66 -2.40
#